data_AF-A0A6A3XGJ8-F1
#
_entry.id   AF-A0A6A3XGJ8-F1
#
_cell.length_a   1.000
_cell.length_b   1.000
_cell.length_c   1.000
_cell.angle_alpha   90.00
_cell.angle_beta   90.00
_cell.angle_gamma   90.00
#
_symmetry.space_group_name_H-M   'P 1'
#
loop_
_entity.id
_entity.type
_entity.pdbx_description
1 polymer ?
#
loop_
_entity_poly.entity_id
_entity_poly.type
_entity_poly.pdbx_seq_one_letter_code
_entity_poly.pdbx_strand_id
1 'polypeptide(L)'
;MISVSIGWTAWLVILTVAPNQTANYLMGTTELDDGNFWLIIDPEPVFMIVSVICLGAFLLSYVNVLLKMTGRRRKLFNVLNKSLDLTIQLAALYRLLEDGVPTMLCYTYAALVAANSLSCASFILAPGIHSAFSEVFVDTIFDMLFAVVWPIWWLWYSHMNFDFDRAKALLYVSMYPSAWFERQARRMANSSEVTLFLISFDALRMKSGLDLSIRMAMNLSFSHRLGRVVEFMILQQRQKTASKQPLTDQLNIRRPTALLFVFVSVGVLVYTNQSIVTSVKTCCAYPECVAYAYRWSETEFCPCRALIDVDKAPRSYAEWMNPLNVTHLLRDLSLTGDLRVIEVVNRHLPTLPDELQRCTQLQSITLAYTGIEVVPDWCTALTKLEYLSIEGRSIDKNLVALPDQLFDKMQSLTFLHLGIHQNLATFPLMTGPSNLKMFSLALLVSLEEIPSLESLHKLKSVLLTGDVALLRVPNLSPSVTTLVILDAAACCNGDLLVASTREQIDECNGVMYKQCATGMCYNLRMQVIACQSEELHEAVRRREIQLGIGQPCDAKVEKWLGCQ
;
A
#
# COMPACT_ATOMS: atom_id res chain seq x y z
N MET A 1 9.98 -21.82 19.06
CA MET A 1 10.54 -20.45 19.10
C MET A 1 11.65 -20.31 18.06
N ILE A 2 12.82 -20.93 18.24
CA ILE A 2 13.97 -20.81 17.32
C ILE A 2 13.61 -21.07 15.84
N SER A 3 12.97 -22.21 15.53
CA SER A 3 12.64 -22.55 14.13
C SER A 3 11.68 -21.55 13.48
N VAL A 4 10.70 -21.06 14.25
CA VAL A 4 9.73 -20.04 13.76
C VAL A 4 10.44 -18.72 13.52
N SER A 5 11.36 -18.32 14.40
CA SER A 5 12.15 -17.10 14.24
C SER A 5 13.12 -17.16 13.06
N ILE A 6 13.79 -18.29 12.84
CA ILE A 6 14.65 -18.50 11.66
C ILE A 6 13.82 -18.42 10.38
N GLY A 7 12.69 -19.13 10.33
CA GLY A 7 11.79 -19.10 9.18
C GLY A 7 11.29 -17.68 8.87
N TRP A 8 10.91 -16.94 9.91
CA TRP A 8 10.46 -15.55 9.78
C TRP A 8 11.56 -14.59 9.33
N THR A 9 12.77 -14.67 9.92
CA THR A 9 13.90 -13.82 9.51
C THR A 9 14.33 -14.13 8.08
N ALA A 10 14.32 -15.40 7.67
CA ALA A 10 14.58 -15.78 6.27
C ALA A 10 13.49 -15.21 5.33
N TRP A 11 12.22 -15.26 5.74
CA TRP A 11 11.13 -14.65 4.99
C TRP A 11 11.28 -13.13 4.86
N LEU A 12 11.71 -12.43 5.92
CA LEU A 12 12.00 -10.99 5.85
C LEU A 12 13.15 -10.65 4.89
N VAL A 13 14.13 -11.54 4.73
CA VAL A 13 15.18 -11.37 3.70
C VAL A 13 14.54 -11.43 2.32
N ILE A 14 13.67 -12.40 2.06
CA ILE A 14 12.93 -12.52 0.78
C ILE A 14 12.08 -11.27 0.52
N LEU A 15 11.31 -10.82 1.52
CA LEU A 15 10.53 -9.59 1.46
C LEU A 15 11.39 -8.37 1.10
N THR A 16 12.59 -8.27 1.68
CA THR A 16 13.50 -7.14 1.46
C THR A 16 14.08 -7.16 0.05
N VAL A 17 14.40 -8.34 -0.48
CA VAL A 17 14.99 -8.49 -1.82
C VAL A 17 13.95 -8.34 -2.92
N ALA A 18 12.76 -8.92 -2.74
CA ALA A 18 11.73 -9.00 -3.77
C ALA A 18 10.34 -8.67 -3.18
N PRO A 19 10.08 -7.41 -2.77
CA PRO A 19 8.85 -7.05 -2.07
C PRO A 19 7.61 -7.22 -2.94
N ASN A 20 7.69 -6.86 -4.23
CA ASN A 20 6.58 -6.99 -5.16
C ASN A 20 6.20 -8.46 -5.41
N GLN A 21 7.18 -9.34 -5.61
CA GLN A 21 6.96 -10.78 -5.75
C GLN A 21 6.39 -11.40 -4.46
N THR A 22 6.87 -10.93 -3.31
CA THR A 22 6.38 -11.39 -2.01
C THR A 22 4.91 -11.02 -1.79
N ALA A 23 4.52 -9.78 -2.11
CA ALA A 23 3.13 -9.35 -2.07
C ALA A 23 2.25 -10.17 -3.02
N ASN A 24 2.71 -10.39 -4.25
CA ASN A 24 1.99 -11.22 -5.23
C ASN A 24 1.79 -12.65 -4.76
N TYR A 25 2.82 -13.28 -4.20
CA TYR A 25 2.73 -14.63 -3.67
C TYR A 25 1.74 -14.71 -2.50
N LEU A 26 1.84 -13.77 -1.54
CA LEU A 26 0.98 -13.72 -0.36
C LEU A 26 -0.50 -13.53 -0.73
N MET A 27 -0.76 -12.72 -1.76
CA MET A 27 -2.12 -12.34 -2.15
C MET A 27 -2.65 -13.16 -3.33
N GLY A 28 -1.87 -14.09 -3.88
CA GLY A 28 -2.26 -14.92 -5.02
C GLY A 28 -2.50 -14.11 -6.30
N THR A 29 -1.65 -13.11 -6.57
CA THR A 29 -1.76 -12.19 -7.73
C THR A 29 -0.57 -12.27 -8.68
N THR A 30 0.26 -13.33 -8.58
CA THR A 30 1.51 -13.49 -9.37
C THR A 30 1.30 -13.45 -10.88
N GLU A 31 0.21 -14.02 -11.38
CA GLU A 31 -0.09 -14.11 -12.81
C GLU A 31 -0.80 -12.86 -13.36
N LEU A 32 -1.08 -11.87 -12.49
CA LEU A 32 -1.87 -10.70 -12.83
C LEU A 32 -0.98 -9.48 -13.10
N ASP A 33 -1.37 -8.66 -14.06
CA ASP A 33 -0.67 -7.43 -14.47
C ASP A 33 0.84 -7.65 -14.73
N ASP A 34 1.19 -8.79 -15.35
CA ASP A 34 2.56 -9.22 -15.62
C ASP A 34 3.46 -9.22 -14.36
N GLY A 35 2.86 -9.57 -13.21
CA GLY A 35 3.51 -9.59 -11.91
C GLY A 35 3.61 -8.20 -11.27
N ASN A 36 2.95 -7.16 -11.80
CA ASN A 36 3.01 -5.78 -11.27
C ASN A 36 1.69 -5.31 -10.65
N PHE A 37 0.84 -6.22 -10.18
CA PHE A 37 -0.46 -5.90 -9.58
C PHE A 37 -0.36 -4.83 -8.46
N TRP A 38 0.59 -4.99 -7.54
CA TRP A 38 0.75 -4.11 -6.37
C TRP A 38 1.58 -2.86 -6.63
N LEU A 39 2.24 -2.78 -7.80
CA LEU A 39 3.10 -1.65 -8.19
C LEU A 39 4.16 -1.29 -7.13
N ILE A 40 4.61 -2.28 -6.36
CA ILE A 40 5.59 -2.06 -5.29
C ILE A 40 6.97 -1.78 -5.91
N ILE A 41 7.53 -0.64 -5.54
CA ILE A 41 8.87 -0.23 -5.99
C ILE A 41 9.95 -1.07 -5.30
N ASP A 42 10.97 -1.43 -6.08
CA ASP A 42 12.14 -2.15 -5.59
C ASP A 42 12.94 -1.26 -4.62
N PRO A 43 13.48 -1.81 -3.52
CA PRO A 43 14.25 -1.01 -2.59
C PRO A 43 15.55 -0.49 -3.21
N GLU A 44 16.02 0.64 -2.70
CA GLU A 44 17.31 1.19 -3.12
C GLU A 44 18.42 0.16 -2.88
N PRO A 45 19.33 -0.11 -3.87
CA PRO A 45 20.28 -1.21 -3.78
C PRO A 45 21.16 -1.16 -2.53
N VAL A 46 21.62 0.04 -2.15
CA VAL A 46 22.46 0.23 -0.96
C VAL A 46 21.70 -0.17 0.30
N PHE A 47 20.47 0.33 0.44
CA PHE A 47 19.64 0.05 1.60
C PHE A 47 19.21 -1.42 1.67
N MET A 48 18.91 -2.03 0.53
CA MET A 48 18.64 -3.47 0.40
C MET A 48 19.83 -4.30 0.88
N ILE A 49 21.05 -4.02 0.39
CA ILE A 49 22.26 -4.76 0.76
C ILE A 49 22.52 -4.64 2.27
N VAL A 50 22.47 -3.42 2.82
CA VAL A 50 22.65 -3.20 4.27
C VAL A 50 21.63 -4.00 5.06
N SER A 51 20.36 -3.93 4.69
CA SER A 51 19.28 -4.66 5.35
C SER A 51 19.46 -6.18 5.29
N VAL A 52 19.86 -6.73 4.14
CA VAL A 52 20.13 -8.16 3.96
C VAL A 52 21.33 -8.60 4.80
N ILE A 53 22.42 -7.83 4.84
CA ILE A 53 23.59 -8.11 5.68
C ILE A 53 23.18 -8.12 7.16
N CYS A 54 22.41 -7.13 7.60
CA CYS A 54 21.92 -7.05 8.97
C CYS A 54 21.03 -8.25 9.34
N LEU A 55 20.10 -8.63 8.47
CA LEU A 55 19.25 -9.82 8.67
C LEU A 55 20.05 -11.12 8.65
N GLY A 56 21.04 -11.24 7.76
CA GLY A 56 21.96 -12.38 7.70
C GLY A 56 22.80 -12.53 8.95
N ALA A 57 23.27 -11.41 9.53
CA ALA A 57 23.97 -11.41 10.80
C ALA A 57 23.09 -11.91 11.96
N PHE A 58 21.77 -11.69 11.94
CA PHE A 58 20.86 -12.28 12.93
C PHE A 58 20.66 -13.78 12.76
N LEU A 59 20.57 -14.28 11.53
CA LEU A 59 20.54 -15.73 11.29
C LEU A 59 21.78 -16.41 11.89
N LEU A 60 22.94 -15.78 11.76
CA LEU A 60 24.18 -16.23 12.40
C LEU A 60 24.17 -16.02 13.92
N SER A 61 23.59 -14.93 14.42
CA SER A 61 23.49 -14.67 15.87
C SER A 61 22.59 -15.69 16.56
N TYR A 62 21.44 -16.08 15.98
CA TYR A 62 20.59 -17.15 16.53
C TYR A 62 21.34 -18.48 16.66
N VAL A 63 22.32 -18.74 15.80
CA VAL A 63 23.22 -19.91 15.87
C VAL A 63 24.33 -19.69 16.90
N ASN A 64 24.88 -18.49 17.00
CA ASN A 64 26.00 -18.14 17.91
C ASN A 64 25.56 -17.84 19.36
N VAL A 65 24.26 -17.65 19.60
CA VAL A 65 23.60 -17.54 20.91
C VAL A 65 23.89 -18.75 21.83
N LEU A 66 24.49 -19.82 21.28
CA LEU A 66 25.10 -20.94 22.01
C LEU A 66 26.37 -20.59 22.81
N LEU A 67 26.92 -19.38 22.72
CA LEU A 67 28.15 -19.00 23.43
C LEU A 67 28.04 -17.67 24.18
N LYS A 68 28.20 -17.79 25.52
CA LYS A 68 28.76 -16.82 26.49
C LYS A 68 27.84 -15.80 27.21
N MET A 69 27.83 -16.00 28.55
CA MET A 69 28.29 -15.13 29.66
C MET A 69 27.23 -14.62 30.66
N THR A 70 27.42 -15.06 31.91
CA THR A 70 26.75 -14.61 33.15
C THR A 70 27.54 -13.52 33.88
N GLY A 71 26.85 -12.48 34.40
CA GLY A 71 27.46 -11.35 35.13
C GLY A 71 26.76 -10.91 36.43
N ARG A 72 27.52 -10.23 37.30
CA ARG A 72 27.24 -9.88 38.72
C ARG A 72 26.23 -8.73 38.96
N ARG A 73 25.54 -8.21 37.93
CA ARG A 73 24.56 -7.09 38.01
C ARG A 73 23.23 -7.35 37.28
N ARG A 74 22.69 -8.57 37.39
CA ARG A 74 21.54 -9.07 36.61
C ARG A 74 20.26 -8.24 36.71
N LYS A 75 19.81 -7.85 37.92
CA LYS A 75 18.51 -7.17 38.12
C LYS A 75 18.47 -5.75 37.55
N LEU A 76 19.52 -4.95 37.77
CA LEU A 76 19.61 -3.59 37.22
C LEU A 76 19.68 -3.61 35.68
N PHE A 77 20.47 -4.54 35.14
CA PHE A 77 20.60 -4.72 33.69
C PHE A 77 19.30 -5.21 33.03
N ASN A 78 18.54 -6.09 33.70
CA ASN A 78 17.23 -6.53 33.23
C ASN A 78 16.24 -5.36 33.14
N VAL A 79 16.19 -4.49 34.16
CA VAL A 79 15.32 -3.29 34.14
C VAL A 79 15.72 -2.32 33.03
N LEU A 80 17.01 -2.03 32.87
CA LEU A 80 17.51 -1.14 31.80
C LEU A 80 17.19 -1.67 30.40
N ASN A 81 17.42 -2.96 30.15
CA ASN A 81 17.09 -3.59 28.87
C ASN A 81 15.59 -3.59 28.61
N LYS A 82 14.77 -3.73 29.67
CA LYS A 82 13.32 -3.62 29.53
C LYS A 82 12.88 -2.20 29.17
N SER A 83 13.46 -1.18 29.80
CA SER A 83 13.15 0.21 29.45
C SER A 83 13.48 0.52 27.99
N LEU A 84 14.62 0.02 27.49
CA LEU A 84 14.98 0.15 26.07
C LEU A 84 13.98 -0.57 25.15
N ASP A 85 13.62 -1.82 25.47
CA ASP A 85 12.67 -2.63 24.71
C ASP A 85 11.27 -1.99 24.65
N LEU A 86 10.77 -1.50 25.79
CA LEU A 86 9.51 -0.75 25.83
C LEU A 86 9.60 0.55 25.01
N THR A 87 10.74 1.25 25.02
CA THR A 87 10.91 2.46 24.19
C THR A 87 10.81 2.13 22.70
N ILE A 88 11.40 1.02 22.27
CA ILE A 88 11.33 0.54 20.88
C ILE A 88 9.90 0.14 20.51
N GLN A 89 9.20 -0.57 21.41
CA GLN A 89 7.80 -0.95 21.21
C GLN A 89 6.87 0.27 21.16
N LEU A 90 7.10 1.29 22.00
CA LEU A 90 6.37 2.55 21.96
C LEU A 90 6.60 3.30 20.65
N ALA A 91 7.85 3.36 20.17
CA ALA A 91 8.19 3.97 18.89
C ALA A 91 7.51 3.23 17.72
N ALA A 92 7.47 1.90 17.77
CA ALA A 92 6.74 1.09 16.78
C ALA A 92 5.24 1.37 16.84
N LEU A 93 4.62 1.38 18.03
CA LEU A 93 3.20 1.72 18.19
C LEU A 93 2.87 3.12 17.63
N TYR A 94 3.71 4.11 17.93
CA TYR A 94 3.56 5.47 17.39
C TYR A 94 3.59 5.47 15.86
N ARG A 95 4.47 4.68 15.23
CA ARG A 95 4.50 4.52 13.77
C ARG A 95 3.22 3.88 13.23
N LEU A 96 2.71 2.83 13.87
CA LEU A 96 1.44 2.22 13.47
C LEU A 96 0.29 3.23 13.53
N LEU A 97 0.29 4.10 14.55
CA LEU A 97 -0.72 5.14 14.69
C LEU A 97 -0.59 6.22 13.59
N GLU A 98 0.63 6.66 13.29
CA GLU A 98 0.90 7.69 12.27
C GLU A 98 0.67 7.24 10.83
N ASP A 99 0.86 5.95 10.54
CA ASP A 99 0.66 5.38 9.20
C ASP A 99 -0.82 5.08 8.90
N GLY A 100 -1.71 5.14 9.90
CA GLY A 100 -3.15 4.98 9.71
C GLY A 100 -3.59 3.52 9.56
N VAL A 101 -2.91 2.64 10.28
CA VAL A 101 -3.18 1.20 10.32
C VAL A 101 -4.60 0.91 10.85
N PRO A 102 -5.27 -0.17 10.43
CA PRO A 102 -6.56 -0.58 11.01
C PRO A 102 -6.59 -0.57 12.55
N THR A 103 -7.61 0.07 13.13
CA THR A 103 -7.72 0.35 14.58
C THR A 103 -7.59 -0.90 15.46
N MET A 104 -8.13 -2.03 15.02
CA MET A 104 -8.03 -3.32 15.72
C MET A 104 -6.58 -3.76 15.92
N LEU A 105 -5.72 -3.53 14.92
CA LEU A 105 -4.29 -3.83 15.03
C LEU A 105 -3.63 -2.84 16.01
N CYS A 106 -3.95 -1.55 15.96
CA CYS A 106 -3.40 -0.57 16.90
C CYS A 106 -3.75 -0.91 18.37
N TYR A 107 -5.01 -1.27 18.66
CA TYR A 107 -5.43 -1.65 20.01
C TYR A 107 -4.78 -2.95 20.51
N THR A 108 -4.68 -3.96 19.64
CA THR A 108 -4.05 -5.23 20.02
C THR A 108 -2.55 -5.05 20.28
N TYR A 109 -1.85 -4.26 19.47
CA TYR A 109 -0.45 -3.92 19.74
C TYR A 109 -0.28 -3.17 21.07
N ALA A 110 -1.11 -2.15 21.30
CA ALA A 110 -1.08 -1.38 22.54
C ALA A 110 -1.35 -2.27 23.77
N ALA A 111 -2.28 -3.21 23.67
CA ALA A 111 -2.56 -4.20 24.72
C ALA A 111 -1.36 -5.12 24.98
N LEU A 112 -0.64 -5.55 23.94
CA LEU A 112 0.60 -6.32 24.09
C LEU A 112 1.69 -5.51 24.80
N VAL A 113 1.87 -4.23 24.44
CA VAL A 113 2.86 -3.35 25.11
C VAL A 113 2.47 -3.10 26.57
N ALA A 114 1.19 -2.88 26.83
CA ALA A 114 0.66 -2.69 28.18
C ALA A 114 0.85 -3.94 29.05
N ALA A 115 0.59 -5.13 28.52
CA ALA A 115 0.84 -6.41 29.18
C ALA A 115 2.34 -6.66 29.42
N ASN A 116 3.18 -6.32 28.44
CA ASN A 116 4.63 -6.41 28.57
C ASN A 116 5.15 -5.54 29.72
N SER A 117 4.66 -4.31 29.83
CA SER A 117 5.00 -3.39 30.91
C SER A 117 4.50 -3.89 32.27
N LEU A 118 3.26 -4.39 32.35
CA LEU A 118 2.67 -4.95 33.59
C LEU A 118 3.43 -6.17 34.10
N SER A 119 3.94 -7.02 33.21
CA SER A 119 4.76 -8.17 33.60
C SER A 119 5.99 -7.75 34.42
N CYS A 120 6.60 -6.61 34.08
CA CYS A 120 7.73 -6.08 34.83
C CYS A 120 7.33 -5.49 36.18
N ALA A 121 6.17 -4.83 36.26
CA ALA A 121 5.62 -4.41 37.55
C ALA A 121 5.38 -5.62 38.47
N SER A 122 4.84 -6.74 37.94
CA SER A 122 4.62 -7.95 38.75
C SER A 122 5.92 -8.56 39.26
N PHE A 123 6.98 -8.59 38.45
CA PHE A 123 8.28 -9.10 38.89
C PHE A 123 8.94 -8.23 39.97
N ILE A 124 8.72 -6.91 39.95
CA ILE A 124 9.23 -6.00 40.98
C ILE A 124 8.43 -6.12 42.30
N LEU A 125 7.10 -6.27 42.21
CA LEU A 125 6.21 -6.28 43.37
C LEU A 125 6.17 -7.63 44.11
N ALA A 126 6.34 -8.75 43.39
CA ALA A 126 6.23 -10.10 43.94
C ALA A 126 7.51 -10.95 43.75
N PRO A 127 8.67 -10.53 44.30
CA PRO A 127 9.94 -11.22 44.10
C PRO A 127 10.02 -12.62 44.73
N GLY A 128 9.10 -12.97 45.64
CA GLY A 128 9.05 -14.29 46.27
C GLY A 128 8.23 -15.34 45.50
N ILE A 129 7.42 -14.92 44.53
CA ILE A 129 6.55 -15.81 43.74
C ILE A 129 7.25 -16.24 42.44
N HIS A 130 8.03 -15.33 41.85
CA HIS A 130 8.63 -15.53 40.54
C HIS A 130 10.11 -15.91 40.63
N SER A 131 10.49 -16.94 39.89
CA SER A 131 11.90 -17.29 39.72
C SER A 131 12.57 -16.36 38.70
N ALA A 132 13.90 -16.23 38.81
CA ALA A 132 14.68 -15.50 37.82
C ALA A 132 14.60 -16.13 36.41
N PHE A 133 14.19 -17.39 36.29
CA PHE A 133 13.92 -18.05 35.02
C PHE A 133 12.57 -17.62 34.44
N SER A 134 11.51 -17.60 35.25
CA SER A 134 10.19 -17.15 34.80
C SER A 134 10.19 -15.71 34.31
N GLU A 135 10.99 -14.83 34.93
CA GLU A 135 11.20 -13.44 34.47
C GLU A 135 11.78 -13.40 33.04
N VAL A 136 12.90 -14.11 32.82
CA VAL A 136 13.56 -14.13 31.51
C VAL A 136 12.70 -14.82 30.45
N PHE A 137 11.97 -15.88 30.83
CA PHE A 137 11.10 -16.61 29.92
C PHE A 137 9.91 -15.77 29.43
N VAL A 138 9.20 -15.09 30.34
CA VAL A 138 8.09 -14.20 29.98
C VAL A 138 8.56 -13.06 29.09
N ASP A 139 9.70 -12.44 29.40
CA ASP A 139 10.29 -11.42 28.53
C ASP A 139 10.60 -11.95 27.12
N THR A 140 11.12 -13.18 27.03
CA THR A 140 11.44 -13.81 25.74
C THR A 140 10.17 -14.07 24.91
N ILE A 141 9.05 -14.36 25.56
CA ILE A 141 7.74 -14.51 24.88
C ILE A 141 7.32 -13.18 24.28
N PHE A 142 7.36 -12.08 25.03
CA PHE A 142 7.00 -10.76 24.49
C PHE A 142 7.91 -10.33 23.34
N ASP A 143 9.23 -10.50 23.49
CA ASP A 143 10.19 -10.23 22.42
C ASP A 143 9.84 -11.03 21.14
N MET A 144 9.47 -12.32 21.27
CA MET A 144 9.00 -13.14 20.15
C MET A 144 7.69 -12.64 19.57
N LEU A 145 6.74 -12.23 20.42
CA LEU A 145 5.45 -11.72 19.99
C LEU A 145 5.64 -10.47 19.11
N PHE A 146 6.50 -9.53 19.50
CA PHE A 146 6.74 -8.32 18.72
C PHE A 146 7.61 -8.56 17.48
N ALA A 147 8.68 -9.34 17.59
CA ALA A 147 9.63 -9.51 16.49
C ALA A 147 9.13 -10.46 15.39
N VAL A 148 8.27 -11.42 15.73
CA VAL A 148 7.89 -12.53 14.85
C VAL A 148 6.38 -12.68 14.72
N VAL A 149 5.66 -12.89 15.82
CA VAL A 149 4.23 -13.24 15.75
C VAL A 149 3.39 -12.07 15.25
N TRP A 150 3.72 -10.85 15.68
CA TRP A 150 3.00 -9.65 15.32
C TRP A 150 2.99 -9.40 13.81
N PRO A 151 4.13 -9.34 13.11
CA PRO A 151 4.14 -9.26 11.65
C PRO A 151 3.42 -10.40 10.92
N ILE A 152 3.47 -11.64 11.43
CA ILE A 152 2.78 -12.78 10.81
C ILE A 152 1.26 -12.61 10.94
N TRP A 153 0.79 -12.29 12.15
CA TRP A 153 -0.63 -12.04 12.42
C TRP A 153 -1.17 -10.90 11.58
N TRP A 154 -0.36 -9.87 11.37
CA TRP A 154 -0.66 -8.75 10.51
C TRP A 154 -0.85 -9.14 9.05
N LEU A 155 0.08 -9.91 8.46
CA LEU A 155 -0.07 -10.41 7.08
C LEU A 155 -1.29 -11.30 6.93
N TRP A 156 -1.58 -12.12 7.94
CA TRP A 156 -2.78 -12.93 7.98
C TRP A 156 -4.04 -12.06 7.98
N TYR A 157 -4.10 -11.02 8.81
CA TYR A 157 -5.21 -10.07 8.81
C TYR A 157 -5.39 -9.42 7.43
N SER A 158 -4.32 -8.94 6.80
CA SER A 158 -4.39 -8.31 5.48
C SER A 158 -4.87 -9.29 4.40
N HIS A 159 -4.44 -10.55 4.43
CA HIS A 159 -4.92 -11.58 3.51
C HIS A 159 -6.42 -11.87 3.68
N MET A 160 -6.91 -11.90 4.92
CA MET A 160 -8.32 -12.17 5.21
C MET A 160 -9.26 -11.01 4.88
N ASN A 161 -8.75 -9.78 4.75
CA ASN A 161 -9.54 -8.58 4.46
C ASN A 161 -9.36 -8.05 3.03
N PHE A 162 -8.73 -8.84 2.14
CA PHE A 162 -8.61 -8.51 0.73
C PHE A 162 -9.53 -9.42 -0.10
N ASP A 163 -10.70 -8.91 -0.45
CA ASP A 163 -11.67 -9.59 -1.29
C ASP A 163 -11.40 -9.28 -2.76
N PHE A 164 -10.99 -10.31 -3.51
CA PHE A 164 -10.63 -10.15 -4.90
C PHE A 164 -10.92 -11.42 -5.70
N ASP A 165 -11.77 -11.29 -6.71
CA ASP A 165 -12.12 -12.38 -7.61
C ASP A 165 -11.00 -12.65 -8.61
N ARG A 166 -10.06 -13.51 -8.18
CA ARG A 166 -8.92 -13.96 -8.98
C ARG A 166 -9.35 -14.76 -10.20
N ALA A 167 -10.43 -15.53 -10.09
CA ALA A 167 -10.92 -16.36 -11.19
C ALA A 167 -11.45 -15.46 -12.32
N LYS A 168 -12.15 -14.37 -11.96
CA LYS A 168 -12.59 -13.35 -12.92
C LYS A 168 -11.39 -12.63 -13.56
N ALA A 169 -10.42 -12.21 -12.76
CA ALA A 169 -9.24 -11.53 -13.29
C ALA A 169 -8.45 -12.40 -14.28
N LEU A 170 -8.23 -13.68 -13.97
CA LEU A 170 -7.57 -14.65 -14.86
C LEU A 170 -8.36 -14.87 -16.15
N LEU A 171 -9.69 -14.93 -16.05
CA LEU A 171 -10.55 -15.02 -17.24
C LEU A 171 -10.31 -13.81 -18.16
N TYR A 172 -10.26 -12.59 -17.60
CA TYR A 172 -10.07 -11.37 -18.38
C TYR A 172 -8.69 -11.35 -19.05
N VAL A 173 -7.64 -11.75 -18.34
CA VAL A 173 -6.28 -11.90 -18.89
C VAL A 173 -6.25 -12.90 -20.04
N SER A 174 -7.05 -13.96 -20.00
CA SER A 174 -7.10 -14.98 -21.04
C SER A 174 -7.93 -14.59 -22.27
N MET A 175 -8.94 -13.71 -22.11
CA MET A 175 -9.89 -13.37 -23.17
C MET A 175 -9.60 -12.03 -23.83
N TYR A 176 -9.18 -11.01 -23.08
CA TYR A 176 -8.90 -9.69 -23.64
C TYR A 176 -7.50 -9.59 -24.25
N PRO A 177 -7.34 -8.88 -25.39
CA PRO A 177 -6.03 -8.64 -26.00
C PRO A 177 -5.05 -7.93 -25.06
N SER A 178 -3.76 -8.08 -25.35
CA SER A 178 -2.71 -7.32 -24.66
C SER A 178 -2.92 -5.81 -24.85
N ALA A 179 -2.72 -5.04 -23.77
CA ALA A 179 -2.90 -3.59 -23.66
C ALA A 179 -4.34 -3.05 -23.60
N TRP A 180 -5.35 -3.91 -23.55
CA TRP A 180 -6.72 -3.48 -23.20
C TRP A 180 -6.81 -3.12 -21.71
N PHE A 181 -7.62 -2.10 -21.41
CA PHE A 181 -7.80 -1.62 -20.05
C PHE A 181 -8.43 -2.68 -19.14
N GLU A 182 -9.38 -3.45 -19.69
CA GLU A 182 -10.10 -4.53 -19.03
C GLU A 182 -9.16 -5.63 -18.55
N ARG A 183 -7.95 -5.75 -19.12
CA ARG A 183 -6.97 -6.73 -18.68
C ARG A 183 -6.26 -6.32 -17.38
N GLN A 184 -6.36 -5.06 -16.95
CA GLN A 184 -5.70 -4.56 -15.74
C GLN A 184 -6.43 -5.02 -14.49
N ALA A 185 -5.97 -6.13 -13.90
CA ALA A 185 -6.60 -6.74 -12.74
C ALA A 185 -6.64 -5.80 -11.52
N ARG A 186 -5.59 -5.00 -11.30
CA ARG A 186 -5.55 -4.02 -10.20
C ARG A 186 -6.71 -3.02 -10.21
N ARG A 187 -7.22 -2.67 -11.40
CA ARG A 187 -8.34 -1.72 -11.57
C ARG A 187 -9.67 -2.34 -11.16
N MET A 188 -9.79 -3.67 -11.20
CA MET A 188 -10.99 -4.38 -10.74
C MET A 188 -11.05 -4.44 -9.22
N ALA A 189 -9.89 -4.50 -8.56
CA ALA A 189 -9.80 -4.61 -7.11
C ALA A 189 -10.40 -3.39 -6.40
N ASN A 190 -10.79 -3.58 -5.13
CA ASN A 190 -11.21 -2.47 -4.29
C ASN A 190 -10.00 -1.60 -3.94
N SER A 191 -9.97 -0.38 -4.46
CA SER A 191 -8.86 0.56 -4.26
C SER A 191 -8.60 0.84 -2.77
N SER A 192 -9.63 0.83 -1.94
CA SER A 192 -9.52 1.02 -0.48
C SER A 192 -8.77 -0.14 0.17
N GLU A 193 -9.14 -1.39 -0.17
CA GLU A 193 -8.49 -2.59 0.37
C GLU A 193 -7.05 -2.74 -0.13
N VAL A 194 -6.80 -2.43 -1.41
CA VAL A 194 -5.45 -2.38 -1.97
C VAL A 194 -4.60 -1.36 -1.23
N THR A 195 -5.13 -0.15 -1.01
CA THR A 195 -4.43 0.92 -0.28
C THR A 195 -4.13 0.53 1.16
N LEU A 196 -5.11 -0.03 1.88
CA LEU A 196 -4.94 -0.50 3.26
C LEU A 196 -3.91 -1.64 3.34
N PHE A 197 -3.91 -2.56 2.37
CA PHE A 197 -2.88 -3.58 2.23
C PHE A 197 -1.50 -2.95 2.02
N LEU A 198 -1.35 -2.00 1.10
CA LEU A 198 -0.06 -1.37 0.80
C LEU A 198 0.49 -0.62 2.01
N ILE A 199 -0.34 0.17 2.72
CA ILE A 199 0.05 0.83 3.98
C ILE A 199 0.54 -0.21 5.00
N SER A 200 -0.22 -1.29 5.15
CA SER A 200 0.06 -2.39 6.07
C SER A 200 1.34 -3.15 5.72
N PHE A 201 1.55 -3.43 4.44
CA PHE A 201 2.72 -4.15 3.92
C PHE A 201 3.97 -3.28 3.94
N ASP A 202 3.82 -1.98 3.72
CA ASP A 202 4.91 -1.01 3.77
C ASP A 202 5.41 -0.78 5.19
N ALA A 203 4.55 -0.83 6.19
CA ALA A 203 4.97 -0.88 7.59
C ALA A 203 5.87 -2.11 7.88
N LEU A 204 5.73 -3.19 7.09
CA LEU A 204 6.58 -4.38 7.15
C LEU A 204 7.91 -4.25 6.39
N ARG A 205 8.03 -3.26 5.52
CA ARG A 205 9.25 -3.01 4.73
C ARG A 205 10.19 -2.09 5.49
N MET A 206 11.48 -2.32 5.34
CA MET A 206 12.49 -1.37 5.82
C MET A 206 12.61 -0.30 4.75
N LYS A 207 11.93 0.84 4.94
CA LYS A 207 11.99 1.98 4.00
C LYS A 207 12.88 3.11 4.51
N SER A 208 13.08 3.18 5.82
CA SER A 208 13.94 4.18 6.45
C SER A 208 14.95 3.56 7.41
N GLY A 209 16.02 4.31 7.71
CA GLY A 209 17.00 3.91 8.73
C GLY A 209 16.38 3.70 10.12
N LEU A 210 15.29 4.41 10.43
CA LEU A 210 14.55 4.23 11.68
C LEU A 210 13.81 2.88 11.70
N ASP A 211 13.17 2.49 10.60
CA ASP A 211 12.48 1.20 10.50
C ASP A 211 13.46 0.04 10.65
N LEU A 212 14.61 0.15 9.97
CA LEU A 212 15.71 -0.78 10.11
C LEU A 212 16.19 -0.84 11.57
N SER A 213 16.38 0.31 12.22
CA SER A 213 16.84 0.37 13.62
C SER A 213 15.86 -0.29 14.59
N ILE A 214 14.56 0.00 14.47
CA ILE A 214 13.52 -0.62 15.32
C ILE A 214 13.53 -2.14 15.15
N ARG A 215 13.55 -2.63 13.91
CA ARG A 215 13.54 -4.07 13.60
C ARG A 215 14.79 -4.77 14.08
N MET A 216 15.95 -4.17 13.84
CA MET A 216 17.23 -4.70 14.31
C MET A 216 17.23 -4.79 15.83
N ALA A 217 16.75 -3.76 16.53
CA ALA A 217 16.73 -3.75 17.97
C ALA A 217 15.77 -4.80 18.57
N MET A 218 14.57 -4.97 18.01
CA MET A 218 13.63 -6.02 18.43
C MET A 218 14.19 -7.43 18.23
N ASN A 219 14.77 -7.71 17.06
CA ASN A 219 15.38 -9.03 16.78
C ASN A 219 16.62 -9.29 17.63
N LEU A 220 17.45 -8.26 17.89
CA LEU A 220 18.60 -8.37 18.77
C LEU A 220 18.18 -8.67 20.22
N SER A 221 17.21 -7.91 20.75
CA SER A 221 16.65 -8.15 22.09
C SER A 221 16.18 -9.59 22.25
N PHE A 222 15.37 -10.07 21.30
CA PHE A 222 14.86 -11.43 21.29
C PHE A 222 15.97 -12.48 21.26
N SER A 223 16.92 -12.38 20.31
CA SER A 223 18.04 -13.31 20.15
C SER A 223 18.85 -13.46 21.43
N HIS A 224 19.15 -12.33 22.08
CA HIS A 224 19.93 -12.28 23.31
C HIS A 224 19.17 -12.89 24.51
N ARG A 225 17.88 -12.58 24.68
CA ARG A 225 17.07 -13.19 25.77
C ARG A 225 16.88 -14.68 25.58
N LEU A 226 16.66 -15.15 24.35
CA LEU A 226 16.54 -16.57 24.05
C LEU A 226 17.78 -17.37 24.44
N GLY A 227 18.98 -16.80 24.22
CA GLY A 227 20.24 -17.37 24.70
C GLY A 227 20.29 -17.62 26.19
N ARG A 228 19.81 -16.64 26.97
CA ARG A 228 19.76 -16.74 28.42
C ARG A 228 18.80 -17.82 28.92
N VAL A 229 17.68 -18.04 28.22
CA VAL A 229 16.75 -19.13 28.53
C VAL A 229 17.43 -20.48 28.31
N VAL A 230 18.07 -20.67 27.15
CA VAL A 230 18.77 -21.92 26.80
C VAL A 230 19.92 -22.20 27.77
N GLU A 231 20.74 -21.19 28.09
CA GLU A 231 21.84 -21.30 29.05
C GLU A 231 21.31 -21.74 30.43
N PHE A 232 20.23 -21.12 30.91
CA PHE A 232 19.64 -21.50 32.19
C PHE A 232 19.16 -22.96 32.18
N MET A 233 18.51 -23.41 31.10
CA MET A 233 18.07 -24.81 30.97
C MET A 233 19.25 -25.79 30.98
N ILE A 234 20.36 -25.47 30.30
CA ILE A 234 21.59 -26.28 30.30
C ILE A 234 22.22 -26.31 31.70
N LEU A 235 22.34 -25.16 32.36
CA LEU A 235 22.90 -25.06 33.71
C LEU A 235 22.05 -25.82 34.73
N GLN A 236 20.72 -25.76 34.62
CA GLN A 236 19.82 -26.50 35.50
C GLN A 236 19.92 -28.02 35.29
N GLN A 237 20.10 -28.47 34.04
CA GLN A 237 20.41 -29.87 33.75
C GLN A 237 21.76 -30.31 34.34
N ARG A 238 22.80 -29.48 34.25
CA ARG A 238 24.12 -29.76 34.84
C ARG A 238 24.13 -29.70 36.37
N GLN A 239 23.31 -28.85 36.97
CA GLN A 239 23.15 -28.75 38.43
C GLN A 239 22.34 -29.90 39.03
N LYS A 240 21.49 -30.60 38.25
CA LYS A 240 20.92 -31.89 38.71
C LYS A 240 22.01 -32.93 39.00
N THR A 241 23.24 -32.72 38.52
CA THR A 241 24.40 -33.61 38.68
C THR A 241 25.45 -33.09 39.68
N ALA A 242 25.30 -31.90 40.28
CA ALA A 242 26.30 -31.32 41.19
C ALA A 242 25.69 -30.52 42.36
N SER A 243 26.33 -30.61 43.54
CA SER A 243 25.88 -30.04 44.81
C SER A 243 25.66 -28.51 44.78
N LYS A 244 24.68 -28.05 45.59
CA LYS A 244 24.17 -26.67 45.67
C LYS A 244 25.26 -25.66 46.08
N GLN A 245 25.53 -24.67 45.22
CA GLN A 245 26.27 -23.46 45.58
C GLN A 245 25.34 -22.37 46.14
N PRO A 246 25.85 -21.49 47.03
CA PRO A 246 25.02 -20.55 47.79
C PRO A 246 24.53 -19.38 46.94
N LEU A 247 23.36 -18.89 47.33
CA LEU A 247 22.60 -17.80 46.72
C LEU A 247 23.44 -16.50 46.72
N THR A 248 23.64 -15.91 45.55
CA THR A 248 24.30 -14.61 45.41
C THR A 248 23.35 -13.49 45.83
N ASP A 249 23.76 -12.62 46.74
CA ASP A 249 22.99 -11.43 47.13
C ASP A 249 22.77 -10.52 45.92
N GLN A 250 21.51 -10.37 45.53
CA GLN A 250 21.09 -9.48 44.45
C GLN A 250 20.75 -8.10 45.00
N LEU A 251 21.17 -7.02 44.31
CA LEU A 251 20.66 -5.68 44.61
C LEU A 251 19.13 -5.64 44.48
N ASN A 252 18.48 -5.19 45.55
CA ASN A 252 17.04 -5.10 45.62
C ASN A 252 16.56 -3.83 44.91
N ILE A 253 15.71 -3.97 43.89
CA ILE A 253 15.10 -2.84 43.19
C ILE A 253 14.08 -2.20 44.15
N ARG A 254 14.03 -0.86 44.19
CA ARG A 254 13.05 -0.14 45.00
C ARG A 254 11.64 -0.43 44.48
N ARG A 255 10.76 -0.95 45.34
CA ARG A 255 9.33 -1.19 45.03
C ARG A 255 8.61 -0.05 44.30
N PRO A 256 8.81 1.25 44.62
CA PRO A 256 8.16 2.33 43.87
C PRO A 256 8.51 2.37 42.38
N THR A 257 9.63 1.76 41.94
CA THR A 257 9.96 1.64 40.51
C THR A 257 8.89 0.86 39.72
N ALA A 258 8.11 -0.02 40.37
CA ALA A 258 6.99 -0.70 39.72
C ALA A 258 5.88 0.26 39.27
N LEU A 259 5.69 1.38 39.97
CA LEU A 259 4.66 2.37 39.63
C LEU A 259 4.92 3.00 38.25
N LEU A 260 6.18 3.14 37.85
CA LEU A 260 6.54 3.63 36.52
C LEU A 260 6.00 2.70 35.42
N PHE A 261 6.16 1.39 35.59
CA PHE A 261 5.69 0.39 34.61
C PHE A 261 4.17 0.29 34.57
N VAL A 262 3.50 0.43 35.73
CA VAL A 262 2.03 0.55 35.78
C VAL A 262 1.57 1.80 35.05
N PHE A 263 2.23 2.95 35.28
CA PHE A 263 1.93 4.20 34.59
C PHE A 263 2.13 4.10 33.08
N VAL A 264 3.22 3.49 32.61
CA VAL A 264 3.46 3.24 31.17
C VAL A 264 2.36 2.36 30.59
N SER A 265 1.95 1.30 31.30
CA SER A 265 0.90 0.39 30.82
C SER A 265 -0.45 1.11 30.62
N VAL A 266 -0.90 1.87 31.63
CA VAL A 266 -2.13 2.66 31.55
C VAL A 266 -1.99 3.77 30.51
N GLY A 267 -0.85 4.48 30.52
CA GLY A 267 -0.55 5.58 29.62
C GLY A 267 -0.60 5.17 28.15
N VAL A 268 -0.09 3.99 27.79
CA VAL A 268 -0.17 3.45 26.42
C VAL A 268 -1.61 3.24 25.98
N LEU A 269 -2.42 2.58 26.82
CA LEU A 269 -3.81 2.31 26.49
C LEU A 269 -4.61 3.60 26.35
N VAL A 270 -4.41 4.55 27.27
CA VAL A 270 -5.06 5.87 27.23
C VAL A 270 -4.61 6.63 25.99
N TYR A 271 -3.31 6.73 25.73
CA TYR A 271 -2.77 7.45 24.58
C TYR A 271 -3.30 6.88 23.26
N THR A 272 -3.27 5.55 23.09
CA THR A 272 -3.80 4.89 21.89
C THR A 272 -5.29 5.15 21.73
N ASN A 273 -6.07 4.98 22.78
CA ASN A 273 -7.52 5.22 22.73
C ASN A 273 -7.83 6.69 22.42
N GLN A 274 -7.16 7.63 23.07
CA GLN A 274 -7.40 9.06 22.83
C GLN A 274 -6.98 9.48 21.42
N SER A 275 -5.82 9.01 20.93
CA SER A 275 -5.38 9.26 19.55
C SER A 275 -6.39 8.73 18.53
N ILE A 276 -6.88 7.50 18.71
CA ILE A 276 -7.85 6.89 17.78
C ILE A 276 -9.19 7.61 17.86
N VAL A 277 -9.78 7.77 19.06
CA VAL A 277 -11.10 8.39 19.23
C VAL A 277 -11.12 9.83 18.71
N THR A 278 -10.07 10.61 18.99
CA THR A 278 -9.97 11.99 18.53
C THR A 278 -9.91 12.06 17.01
N SER A 279 -9.00 11.30 16.37
CA SER A 279 -8.87 11.34 14.91
C SER A 279 -10.06 10.73 14.18
N VAL A 280 -10.66 9.66 14.68
CA VAL A 280 -11.90 9.07 14.12
C VAL A 280 -13.03 10.10 14.14
N LYS A 281 -13.18 10.84 15.25
CA LYS A 281 -14.20 11.89 15.36
C LYS A 281 -13.99 13.02 14.35
N THR A 282 -12.75 13.43 14.10
CA THR A 282 -12.46 14.47 13.12
C THR A 282 -12.63 13.97 11.67
N CYS A 283 -12.24 12.72 11.40
CA CYS A 283 -12.26 12.15 10.05
C CYS A 283 -13.60 11.51 9.65
N CYS A 284 -14.54 11.28 10.57
CA CYS A 284 -15.83 10.64 10.24
C CYS A 284 -16.70 11.46 9.26
N ALA A 285 -16.41 12.75 9.09
CA ALA A 285 -17.05 13.60 8.10
C ALA A 285 -16.59 13.32 6.66
N TYR A 286 -15.50 12.58 6.47
CA TYR A 286 -14.84 12.33 5.18
C TYR A 286 -14.70 10.82 4.93
N PRO A 287 -15.77 10.11 4.54
CA PRO A 287 -15.73 8.66 4.30
C PRO A 287 -14.76 8.27 3.16
N GLU A 288 -14.44 9.18 2.25
CA GLU A 288 -13.48 8.98 1.15
C GLU A 288 -12.03 8.96 1.66
N CYS A 289 -11.77 9.45 2.88
CA CYS A 289 -10.48 9.31 3.54
C CYS A 289 -10.34 7.91 4.16
N VAL A 290 -9.96 6.93 3.35
CA VAL A 290 -9.92 5.51 3.75
C VAL A 290 -8.83 5.18 4.78
N ALA A 291 -7.79 6.02 4.87
CA ALA A 291 -6.74 5.90 5.88
C ALA A 291 -6.26 7.29 6.33
N TYR A 292 -6.04 7.45 7.63
CA TYR A 292 -5.61 8.70 8.27
C TYR A 292 -4.77 8.43 9.51
N ALA A 293 -3.90 9.38 9.88
CA ALA A 293 -3.06 9.26 11.07
C ALA A 293 -3.89 9.41 12.36
N TYR A 294 -3.60 8.60 13.39
CA TYR A 294 -4.21 8.76 14.71
C TYR A 294 -3.34 9.63 15.62
N ARG A 295 -3.84 10.80 15.99
CA ARG A 295 -3.11 11.80 16.80
C ARG A 295 -3.98 12.26 17.95
N TRP A 296 -3.40 12.28 19.14
CA TRP A 296 -3.99 12.95 20.29
C TRP A 296 -3.63 14.45 20.24
N SER A 297 -4.22 15.16 19.29
CA SER A 297 -4.07 16.60 19.11
C SER A 297 -5.42 17.21 18.74
N GLU A 298 -5.69 18.42 19.23
CA GLU A 298 -6.88 19.20 18.90
C GLU A 298 -6.70 19.91 17.54
N THR A 299 -6.52 19.16 16.46
CA THR A 299 -6.62 19.73 15.11
C THR A 299 -8.05 19.62 14.62
N GLU A 300 -8.61 20.71 14.10
CA GLU A 300 -9.94 20.72 13.47
C GLU A 300 -9.96 19.94 12.14
N PHE A 301 -8.79 19.68 11.55
CA PHE A 301 -8.66 19.03 10.24
C PHE A 301 -8.30 17.55 10.36
N CYS A 302 -8.86 16.73 9.46
CA CYS A 302 -8.58 15.31 9.39
C CYS A 302 -7.17 15.08 8.81
N PRO A 303 -6.26 14.38 9.51
CA PRO A 303 -4.92 14.07 9.03
C PRO A 303 -4.93 12.91 8.01
N CYS A 304 -5.56 13.15 6.86
CA CYS A 304 -5.80 12.14 5.85
C CYS A 304 -4.51 11.68 5.17
N ARG A 305 -4.37 10.37 5.00
CA ARG A 305 -3.22 9.71 4.33
C ARG A 305 -3.59 9.23 2.93
N ALA A 306 -4.80 8.72 2.76
CA ALA A 306 -5.28 8.20 1.49
C ALA A 306 -6.72 8.67 1.21
N LEU A 307 -6.88 9.46 0.15
CA LEU A 307 -8.17 9.85 -0.40
C LEU A 307 -8.49 8.93 -1.57
N ILE A 308 -9.58 8.16 -1.45
CA ILE A 308 -10.09 7.28 -2.48
C ILE A 308 -11.56 7.64 -2.73
N ASP A 309 -11.84 8.34 -3.81
CA ASP A 309 -13.20 8.65 -4.27
C ASP A 309 -13.38 8.16 -5.71
N VAL A 310 -13.84 6.91 -5.82
CA VAL A 310 -13.91 6.17 -7.07
C VAL A 310 -15.35 5.76 -7.35
N ASP A 311 -15.96 6.39 -8.35
CA ASP A 311 -17.17 5.84 -8.96
C ASP A 311 -16.79 5.04 -10.21
N LYS A 312 -16.99 3.72 -10.15
CA LYS A 312 -16.62 2.80 -11.24
C LYS A 312 -17.69 2.69 -12.34
N ALA A 313 -18.91 3.17 -12.10
CA ALA A 313 -20.02 2.95 -13.03
C ALA A 313 -21.14 4.00 -12.83
N PRO A 314 -20.94 5.24 -13.34
CA PRO A 314 -22.02 6.22 -13.44
C PRO A 314 -23.22 5.61 -14.17
N ARG A 315 -24.44 5.82 -13.66
CA ARG A 315 -25.63 5.08 -14.11
C ARG A 315 -26.49 5.83 -15.10
N SER A 316 -26.35 7.16 -15.16
CA SER A 316 -27.17 8.01 -16.00
C SER A 316 -26.34 9.08 -16.71
N TYR A 317 -26.86 9.58 -17.83
CA TYR A 317 -26.22 10.66 -18.56
C TYR A 317 -26.10 11.94 -17.70
N ALA A 318 -27.11 12.25 -16.89
CA ALA A 318 -27.11 13.43 -16.04
C ALA A 318 -26.01 13.39 -14.95
N GLU A 319 -25.83 12.22 -14.32
CA GLU A 319 -24.78 11.96 -13.34
C GLU A 319 -23.39 12.03 -13.97
N TRP A 320 -23.22 11.43 -15.15
CA TRP A 320 -21.95 11.44 -15.86
C TRP A 320 -21.53 12.82 -16.36
N MET A 321 -22.49 13.63 -16.85
CA MET A 321 -22.22 14.99 -17.31
C MET A 321 -22.03 15.99 -16.15
N ASN A 322 -22.65 15.75 -15.00
CA ASN A 322 -22.55 16.62 -13.82
C ASN A 322 -22.04 15.83 -12.61
N PRO A 323 -20.77 15.36 -12.64
CA PRO A 323 -20.22 14.59 -11.53
C PRO A 323 -20.02 15.48 -10.30
N LEU A 324 -20.01 14.85 -9.12
CA LEU A 324 -19.81 15.54 -7.85
C LEU A 324 -18.47 16.30 -7.84
N ASN A 325 -18.50 17.58 -7.43
CA ASN A 325 -17.30 18.39 -7.29
C ASN A 325 -16.58 18.09 -5.97
N VAL A 326 -15.31 17.70 -6.08
CA VAL A 326 -14.47 17.27 -4.94
C VAL A 326 -13.29 18.22 -4.68
N THR A 327 -13.23 19.39 -5.34
CA THR A 327 -12.15 20.37 -5.12
C THR A 327 -12.08 20.82 -3.67
N HIS A 328 -13.22 21.09 -3.03
CA HIS A 328 -13.27 21.49 -1.62
C HIS A 328 -12.89 20.35 -0.68
N LEU A 329 -13.38 19.13 -0.96
CA LEU A 329 -12.99 17.92 -0.23
C LEU A 329 -11.46 17.74 -0.25
N LEU A 330 -10.84 17.77 -1.43
CA LEU A 330 -9.40 17.62 -1.57
C LEU A 330 -8.64 18.77 -0.89
N ARG A 331 -9.14 20.01 -0.98
CA ARG A 331 -8.57 21.16 -0.25
C ARG A 331 -8.54 20.87 1.25
N ASP A 332 -9.67 20.51 1.84
CA ASP A 332 -9.81 20.35 3.29
C ASP A 332 -8.92 19.22 3.82
N LEU A 333 -8.83 18.10 3.09
CA LEU A 333 -7.95 16.97 3.42
C LEU A 333 -6.46 17.27 3.20
N SER A 334 -6.13 18.30 2.41
CA SER A 334 -4.74 18.71 2.16
C SER A 334 -4.19 19.64 3.25
N LEU A 335 -5.05 20.23 4.09
CA LEU A 335 -4.66 21.27 5.05
C LEU A 335 -3.60 20.81 6.05
N THR A 336 -3.62 19.53 6.45
CA THR A 336 -2.65 18.96 7.38
C THR A 336 -1.32 18.56 6.72
N GLY A 337 -1.29 18.47 5.39
CA GLY A 337 -0.10 18.03 4.64
C GLY A 337 0.19 16.53 4.73
N ASP A 338 -0.76 15.72 5.19
CA ASP A 338 -0.53 14.29 5.46
C ASP A 338 -0.78 13.36 4.26
N LEU A 339 -1.41 13.84 3.19
CA LEU A 339 -1.82 13.02 2.05
C LEU A 339 -0.62 12.36 1.36
N ARG A 340 -0.76 11.07 1.10
CA ARG A 340 0.20 10.21 0.40
C ARG A 340 -0.40 9.60 -0.87
N VAL A 341 -1.70 9.29 -0.87
CA VAL A 341 -2.41 8.66 -1.98
C VAL A 341 -3.66 9.47 -2.33
N ILE A 342 -3.84 9.74 -3.63
CA ILE A 342 -5.03 10.36 -4.20
C ILE A 342 -5.50 9.50 -5.35
N GLU A 343 -6.71 8.96 -5.25
CA GLU A 343 -7.41 8.28 -6.34
C GLU A 343 -8.80 8.89 -6.48
N VAL A 344 -9.03 9.55 -7.60
CA VAL A 344 -10.29 10.22 -7.91
C VAL A 344 -10.75 9.79 -9.29
N VAL A 345 -11.93 9.16 -9.37
CA VAL A 345 -12.50 8.63 -10.61
C VAL A 345 -13.95 9.08 -10.76
N ASN A 346 -14.30 9.64 -11.93
CA ASN A 346 -15.64 10.17 -12.22
C ASN A 346 -16.13 11.22 -11.20
N ARG A 347 -15.27 12.20 -10.88
CA ARG A 347 -15.58 13.36 -10.02
C ARG A 347 -15.09 14.64 -10.66
N HIS A 348 -15.76 15.76 -10.45
CA HIS A 348 -15.28 17.03 -10.98
C HIS A 348 -14.11 17.56 -10.13
N LEU A 349 -12.91 17.62 -10.73
CA LEU A 349 -11.70 18.21 -10.16
C LEU A 349 -10.91 18.94 -11.26
N PRO A 350 -11.33 20.17 -11.63
CA PRO A 350 -10.76 20.91 -12.77
C PRO A 350 -9.33 21.40 -12.53
N THR A 351 -8.95 21.59 -11.27
CA THR A 351 -7.62 22.01 -10.84
C THR A 351 -7.27 21.38 -9.50
N LEU A 352 -5.97 21.20 -9.26
CA LEU A 352 -5.46 20.78 -7.96
C LEU A 352 -5.41 22.00 -7.03
N PRO A 353 -6.00 21.92 -5.81
CA PRO A 353 -6.03 23.06 -4.89
C PRO A 353 -4.62 23.41 -4.38
N ASP A 354 -4.34 24.69 -4.16
CA ASP A 354 -3.03 25.17 -3.73
C ASP A 354 -2.58 24.58 -2.38
N GLU A 355 -3.53 24.25 -1.50
CA GLU A 355 -3.26 23.60 -0.22
C GLU A 355 -2.55 22.25 -0.37
N LEU A 356 -2.72 21.58 -1.52
CA LEU A 356 -2.09 20.31 -1.83
C LEU A 356 -0.55 20.44 -1.92
N GLN A 357 -0.02 21.64 -2.15
CA GLN A 357 1.42 21.92 -2.12
C GLN A 357 2.07 21.54 -0.77
N ARG A 358 1.31 21.52 0.33
CA ARG A 358 1.80 21.11 1.66
C ARG A 358 2.12 19.61 1.73
N CYS A 359 1.48 18.80 0.87
CA CYS A 359 1.58 17.35 0.89
C CYS A 359 2.84 16.85 0.18
N THR A 360 4.01 17.21 0.70
CA THR A 360 5.32 16.87 0.13
C THR A 360 5.65 15.38 0.13
N GLN A 361 4.86 14.57 0.85
CA GLN A 361 4.99 13.11 0.95
C GLN A 361 4.04 12.36 0.02
N LEU A 362 3.40 13.02 -0.96
CA LEU A 362 2.59 12.36 -1.98
C LEU A 362 3.40 11.33 -2.77
N GLN A 363 2.84 10.13 -2.85
CA GLN A 363 3.42 8.95 -3.51
C GLN A 363 2.59 8.54 -4.72
N SER A 364 1.26 8.64 -4.68
CA SER A 364 0.41 8.19 -5.78
C SER A 364 -0.68 9.20 -6.09
N ILE A 365 -0.79 9.55 -7.38
CA ILE A 365 -1.88 10.36 -7.92
C ILE A 365 -2.50 9.60 -9.10
N THR A 366 -3.77 9.26 -8.96
CA THR A 366 -4.63 8.72 -10.02
C THR A 366 -5.84 9.63 -10.18
N LEU A 367 -5.95 10.27 -11.33
CA LEU A 367 -7.09 11.11 -11.71
C LEU A 367 -7.67 10.54 -12.99
N ALA A 368 -8.88 9.98 -12.94
CA ALA A 368 -9.56 9.51 -14.14
C ALA A 368 -10.91 10.19 -14.28
N TYR A 369 -11.17 10.71 -15.47
CA TYR A 369 -12.42 11.35 -15.82
C TYR A 369 -12.78 12.54 -14.92
N THR A 370 -11.76 13.31 -14.53
CA THR A 370 -11.93 14.39 -13.55
C THR A 370 -12.21 15.77 -14.15
N GLY A 371 -11.97 15.92 -15.46
CA GLY A 371 -12.01 17.21 -16.14
C GLY A 371 -10.86 18.15 -15.75
N ILE A 372 -9.74 17.62 -15.28
CA ILE A 372 -8.55 18.41 -14.96
C ILE A 372 -8.00 19.10 -16.23
N GLU A 373 -7.82 20.41 -16.17
CA GLU A 373 -7.37 21.22 -17.31
C GLU A 373 -5.88 21.59 -17.21
N VAL A 374 -5.40 21.80 -15.98
CA VAL A 374 -4.04 22.30 -15.70
C VAL A 374 -3.45 21.56 -14.49
N VAL A 375 -2.22 21.06 -14.65
CA VAL A 375 -1.37 20.63 -13.54
C VAL A 375 -0.55 21.83 -13.07
N PRO A 376 -0.69 22.32 -11.82
CA PRO A 376 0.01 23.52 -11.36
C PRO A 376 1.53 23.38 -11.30
N ASP A 377 2.26 24.49 -11.48
CA ASP A 377 3.74 24.53 -11.46
C ASP A 377 4.35 24.02 -10.15
N TRP A 378 3.64 24.18 -9.03
CA TRP A 378 4.13 23.69 -7.73
C TRP A 378 4.24 22.16 -7.67
N CYS A 379 3.60 21.41 -8.58
CA CYS A 379 3.74 19.95 -8.68
C CYS A 379 5.19 19.50 -8.95
N THR A 380 6.05 20.41 -9.44
CA THR A 380 7.52 20.19 -9.53
C THR A 380 8.18 19.89 -8.16
N ALA A 381 7.52 20.22 -7.04
CA ALA A 381 8.01 19.94 -5.69
C ALA A 381 7.69 18.51 -5.20
N LEU A 382 6.89 17.72 -5.94
CA LEU A 382 6.45 16.37 -5.55
C LEU A 382 7.54 15.31 -5.80
N THR A 383 8.67 15.46 -5.11
CA THR A 383 9.87 14.61 -5.27
C THR A 383 9.69 13.16 -4.84
N LYS A 384 8.64 12.87 -4.05
CA LYS A 384 8.29 11.53 -3.55
C LYS A 384 7.26 10.80 -4.40
N LEU A 385 6.80 11.39 -5.50
CA LEU A 385 5.78 10.79 -6.35
C LEU A 385 6.34 9.54 -7.04
N GLU A 386 5.62 8.44 -6.89
CA GLU A 386 5.96 7.08 -7.32
C GLU A 386 5.08 6.63 -8.50
N TYR A 387 3.81 7.05 -8.50
CA TYR A 387 2.78 6.71 -9.47
C TYR A 387 2.00 7.96 -9.92
N LEU A 388 1.97 8.21 -11.23
CA LEU A 388 1.14 9.26 -11.83
C LEU A 388 0.31 8.70 -12.97
N SER A 389 -1.01 8.79 -12.84
CA SER A 389 -1.98 8.41 -13.88
C SER A 389 -3.00 9.52 -14.02
N ILE A 390 -3.08 10.14 -15.20
CA ILE A 390 -4.12 11.11 -15.52
C ILE A 390 -4.83 10.66 -16.78
N GLU A 391 -6.15 10.50 -16.70
CA GLU A 391 -6.99 10.05 -17.80
C GLU A 391 -8.18 11.01 -17.95
N GLY A 392 -8.34 11.57 -19.14
CA GLY A 392 -9.41 12.52 -19.47
C GLY A 392 -10.69 11.86 -19.97
N ARG A 393 -11.69 12.69 -20.29
CA ARG A 393 -12.95 12.27 -20.92
C ARG A 393 -12.97 12.75 -22.36
N SER A 394 -13.49 11.95 -23.29
CA SER A 394 -13.53 12.34 -24.71
C SER A 394 -14.45 13.53 -25.02
N ILE A 395 -15.42 13.83 -24.13
CA ILE A 395 -16.43 14.89 -24.29
C ILE A 395 -16.14 16.19 -23.54
N ASP A 396 -15.26 16.15 -22.54
CA ASP A 396 -15.01 17.29 -21.68
C ASP A 396 -13.68 17.95 -21.99
N LYS A 397 -13.49 19.10 -21.36
CA LYS A 397 -12.16 19.69 -21.30
C LYS A 397 -11.19 18.72 -20.62
N ASN A 398 -10.05 18.61 -21.26
CA ASN A 398 -8.95 17.77 -20.85
C ASN A 398 -7.71 18.64 -20.61
N LEU A 399 -6.68 18.00 -20.09
CA LEU A 399 -5.38 18.61 -19.85
C LEU A 399 -4.89 19.36 -21.10
N VAL A 400 -4.60 20.64 -20.94
CA VAL A 400 -4.16 21.52 -22.03
C VAL A 400 -2.64 21.69 -22.02
N ALA A 401 -2.04 21.74 -20.83
CA ALA A 401 -0.61 21.92 -20.66
C ALA A 401 -0.11 21.21 -19.41
N LEU A 402 1.16 20.81 -19.46
CA LEU A 402 1.96 20.35 -18.33
C LEU A 402 3.10 21.37 -18.10
N PRO A 403 3.50 21.62 -16.85
CA PRO A 403 4.67 22.47 -16.58
C PRO A 403 5.94 21.90 -17.22
N ASP A 404 6.75 22.75 -17.86
CA ASP A 404 7.95 22.33 -18.62
C ASP A 404 8.96 21.51 -17.78
N GLN A 405 9.05 21.81 -16.48
CA GLN A 405 9.99 21.19 -15.52
C GLN A 405 9.31 20.17 -14.60
N LEU A 406 8.09 19.72 -14.92
CA LEU A 406 7.30 18.86 -14.04
C LEU A 406 8.07 17.63 -13.55
N PHE A 407 8.81 16.97 -14.45
CA PHE A 407 9.48 15.70 -14.16
C PHE A 407 10.93 15.82 -13.68
N ASP A 408 11.53 17.01 -13.68
CA ASP A 408 12.96 17.23 -13.41
C ASP A 408 13.42 16.65 -12.06
N LYS A 409 12.58 16.75 -11.03
CA LYS A 409 12.89 16.32 -9.65
C LYS A 409 12.15 15.05 -9.23
N MET A 410 11.42 14.39 -10.14
CA MET A 410 10.59 13.21 -9.84
C MET A 410 11.39 11.91 -9.94
N GLN A 411 12.50 11.81 -9.21
CA GLN A 411 13.39 10.63 -9.25
C GLN A 411 12.70 9.36 -8.75
N SER A 412 11.69 9.48 -7.89
CA SER A 412 10.92 8.35 -7.35
C SER A 412 9.88 7.78 -8.33
N LEU A 413 9.59 8.46 -9.44
CA LEU A 413 8.51 8.07 -10.35
C LEU A 413 8.84 6.77 -11.08
N THR A 414 7.93 5.80 -11.02
CA THR A 414 8.11 4.46 -11.62
C THR A 414 7.06 4.12 -12.67
N PHE A 415 5.88 4.75 -12.59
CA PHE A 415 4.80 4.57 -13.53
C PHE A 415 4.23 5.94 -13.93
N LEU A 416 4.12 6.14 -15.24
CA LEU A 416 3.48 7.31 -15.82
C LEU A 416 2.47 6.87 -16.88
N HIS A 417 1.22 7.28 -16.71
CA HIS A 417 0.17 7.12 -17.72
C HIS A 417 -0.55 8.44 -17.96
N LEU A 418 -0.61 8.87 -19.22
CA LEU A 418 -1.50 9.95 -19.66
C LEU A 418 -2.43 9.42 -20.76
N GLY A 419 -3.73 9.62 -20.58
CA GLY A 419 -4.76 9.08 -21.46
C GLY A 419 -5.84 10.11 -21.82
N ILE A 420 -6.31 10.12 -23.06
CA ILE A 420 -7.50 10.88 -23.50
C ILE A 420 -7.32 12.39 -23.18
N HIS A 421 -6.29 13.01 -23.76
CA HIS A 421 -6.05 14.45 -23.65
C HIS A 421 -5.88 15.07 -25.03
N GLN A 422 -7.02 15.40 -25.62
CA GLN A 422 -7.10 15.90 -27.00
C GLN A 422 -6.47 17.28 -27.20
N ASN A 423 -6.24 18.06 -26.14
CA ASN A 423 -5.72 19.42 -26.23
C ASN A 423 -4.25 19.55 -25.81
N LEU A 424 -3.61 18.45 -25.39
CA LEU A 424 -2.22 18.46 -24.94
C LEU A 424 -1.29 18.43 -26.16
N ALA A 425 -0.73 19.59 -26.51
CA ALA A 425 0.12 19.72 -27.70
C ALA A 425 1.59 19.39 -27.44
N THR A 426 2.10 19.76 -26.26
CA THR A 426 3.51 19.60 -25.88
C THR A 426 3.66 18.75 -24.63
N PHE A 427 4.81 18.10 -24.51
CA PHE A 427 5.14 17.26 -23.36
C PHE A 427 6.50 17.69 -22.77
N PRO A 428 6.63 17.79 -21.44
CA PRO A 428 7.86 18.24 -20.78
C PRO A 428 9.02 17.25 -20.88
N LEU A 429 10.25 17.70 -20.61
CA LEU A 429 11.42 16.84 -20.74
C LEU A 429 11.42 15.69 -19.71
N MET A 430 11.84 14.50 -20.17
CA MET A 430 11.88 13.26 -19.38
C MET A 430 13.28 12.90 -18.90
N THR A 431 14.03 13.87 -18.36
CA THR A 431 15.40 13.66 -17.87
C THR A 431 15.49 13.32 -16.37
N GLY A 432 14.53 13.79 -15.57
CA GLY A 432 14.48 13.58 -14.13
C GLY A 432 14.08 12.17 -13.62
N PRO A 433 13.09 11.47 -14.22
CA PRO A 433 12.52 10.25 -13.63
C PRO A 433 13.37 9.00 -13.93
N SER A 434 14.59 8.95 -13.39
CA SER A 434 15.56 7.86 -13.59
C SER A 434 15.10 6.46 -13.15
N ASN A 435 14.05 6.36 -12.33
CA ASN A 435 13.46 5.09 -11.89
C ASN A 435 12.21 4.66 -12.68
N LEU A 436 11.85 5.37 -13.75
CA LEU A 436 10.66 5.05 -14.54
C LEU A 436 10.78 3.64 -15.14
N LYS A 437 9.76 2.81 -14.91
CA LYS A 437 9.66 1.42 -15.39
C LYS A 437 8.62 1.26 -16.50
N MET A 438 7.54 2.03 -16.42
CA MET A 438 6.45 2.00 -17.39
C MET A 438 6.07 3.41 -17.81
N PHE A 439 6.03 3.63 -19.13
CA PHE A 439 5.58 4.86 -19.77
C PHE A 439 4.43 4.52 -20.71
N SER A 440 3.28 5.15 -20.49
CA SER A 440 2.08 4.91 -21.29
C SER A 440 1.43 6.21 -21.72
N LEU A 441 1.25 6.37 -23.02
CA LEU A 441 0.46 7.44 -23.62
C LEU A 441 -0.67 6.81 -24.44
N ALA A 442 -1.88 7.32 -24.25
CA ALA A 442 -3.05 6.84 -24.97
C ALA A 442 -3.92 8.01 -25.45
N LEU A 443 -4.22 8.06 -26.75
CA LEU A 443 -5.17 8.99 -27.36
C LEU A 443 -4.81 10.45 -27.10
N LEU A 444 -3.54 10.80 -27.39
CA LEU A 444 -3.02 12.16 -27.30
C LEU A 444 -2.95 12.77 -28.70
N VAL A 445 -4.12 12.90 -29.33
CA VAL A 445 -4.25 13.15 -30.77
C VAL A 445 -3.63 14.47 -31.27
N SER A 446 -3.43 15.44 -30.38
CA SER A 446 -2.80 16.74 -30.71
C SER A 446 -1.34 16.83 -30.27
N LEU A 447 -0.78 15.77 -29.70
CA LEU A 447 0.62 15.76 -29.26
C LEU A 447 1.54 15.83 -30.48
N GLU A 448 2.37 16.87 -30.56
CA GLU A 448 3.24 17.11 -31.73
C GLU A 448 4.42 16.14 -31.76
N GLU A 449 5.02 15.86 -30.60
CA GLU A 449 6.17 14.96 -30.47
C GLU A 449 6.15 14.19 -29.14
N ILE A 450 6.62 12.94 -29.17
CA ILE A 450 6.86 12.16 -27.95
C ILE A 450 8.22 12.59 -27.38
N PRO A 451 8.34 12.85 -26.07
CA PRO A 451 9.62 13.19 -25.46
C PRO A 451 10.65 12.07 -25.64
N SER A 452 11.93 12.44 -25.70
CA SER A 452 13.02 11.45 -25.72
C SER A 452 13.04 10.61 -24.44
N LEU A 453 13.13 9.29 -24.60
CA LEU A 453 13.14 8.33 -23.48
C LEU A 453 14.52 7.66 -23.30
N GLU A 454 15.54 8.13 -24.00
CA GLU A 454 16.88 7.53 -24.04
C GLU A 454 17.56 7.50 -22.66
N SER A 455 17.38 8.55 -21.87
CA SER A 455 17.97 8.69 -20.53
C SER A 455 17.35 7.77 -19.47
N LEU A 456 16.22 7.12 -19.77
CA LEU A 456 15.46 6.31 -18.82
C LEU A 456 15.98 4.87 -18.79
N HIS A 457 17.12 4.64 -18.16
CA HIS A 457 17.82 3.34 -18.15
C HIS A 457 17.12 2.19 -17.40
N LYS A 458 16.02 2.46 -16.70
CA LYS A 458 15.20 1.45 -15.99
C LYS A 458 13.85 1.19 -16.67
N LEU A 459 13.59 1.84 -17.81
CA LEU A 459 12.33 1.77 -18.53
C LEU A 459 12.20 0.40 -19.21
N LYS A 460 11.18 -0.37 -18.82
CA LYS A 460 10.95 -1.72 -19.35
C LYS A 460 9.82 -1.76 -20.36
N SER A 461 8.74 -1.02 -20.10
CA SER A 461 7.51 -1.05 -20.87
C SER A 461 7.15 0.32 -21.41
N VAL A 462 6.92 0.39 -22.73
CA VAL A 462 6.40 1.56 -23.43
C VAL A 462 5.12 1.16 -24.15
N LEU A 463 4.01 1.81 -23.78
CA LEU A 463 2.70 1.60 -24.40
C LEU A 463 2.24 2.90 -25.05
N LEU A 464 2.10 2.88 -26.38
CA LEU A 464 1.59 3.99 -27.17
C LEU A 464 0.32 3.52 -27.87
N THR A 465 -0.79 4.24 -27.69
CA THR A 465 -2.09 3.83 -28.25
C THR A 465 -2.81 5.03 -28.87
N GLY A 466 -3.23 4.92 -30.13
CA GLY A 466 -4.17 5.86 -30.76
C GLY A 466 -3.59 7.14 -31.36
N ASP A 467 -2.31 7.15 -31.73
CA ASP A 467 -1.64 8.34 -32.25
C ASP A 467 -1.37 8.23 -33.76
N VAL A 468 -2.31 8.71 -34.58
CA VAL A 468 -2.21 8.74 -36.06
C VAL A 468 -1.25 9.86 -36.54
N ALA A 469 -0.89 10.81 -35.65
CA ALA A 469 -0.08 11.99 -35.97
C ALA A 469 1.44 11.78 -35.85
N LEU A 470 1.90 10.75 -35.13
CA LEU A 470 3.31 10.57 -34.81
C LEU A 470 4.04 9.81 -35.92
N LEU A 471 4.58 10.55 -36.90
CA LEU A 471 5.38 9.99 -37.99
C LEU A 471 6.71 9.33 -37.52
N ARG A 472 7.10 9.46 -36.25
CA ARG A 472 8.32 8.85 -35.69
C ARG A 472 8.16 8.42 -34.23
N VAL A 473 8.50 7.16 -33.96
CA VAL A 473 8.76 6.64 -32.61
C VAL A 473 10.03 7.32 -32.06
N PRO A 474 10.05 7.78 -30.79
CA PRO A 474 11.22 8.43 -30.20
C PRO A 474 12.39 7.46 -30.02
N ASN A 475 13.57 8.01 -29.74
CA ASN A 475 14.70 7.20 -29.30
C ASN A 475 14.36 6.58 -27.94
N LEU A 476 14.40 5.24 -27.91
CA LEU A 476 14.12 4.44 -26.73
C LEU A 476 15.42 4.10 -26.01
N SER A 477 15.32 3.96 -24.67
CA SER A 477 16.39 3.37 -23.87
C SER A 477 16.64 1.91 -24.29
N PRO A 478 17.90 1.43 -24.30
CA PRO A 478 18.21 0.02 -24.56
C PRO A 478 17.63 -0.95 -23.51
N SER A 479 17.11 -0.42 -22.39
CA SER A 479 16.47 -1.22 -21.33
C SER A 479 15.03 -1.65 -21.63
N VAL A 480 14.40 -1.07 -22.67
CA VAL A 480 13.01 -1.36 -23.03
C VAL A 480 12.89 -2.79 -23.57
N THR A 481 12.10 -3.62 -22.89
CA THR A 481 11.84 -5.01 -23.30
C THR A 481 10.49 -5.19 -23.96
N THR A 482 9.53 -4.32 -23.64
CA THR A 482 8.15 -4.38 -24.14
C THR A 482 7.79 -3.05 -24.79
N LEU A 483 7.55 -3.06 -26.09
CA LEU A 483 7.00 -1.94 -26.84
C LEU A 483 5.68 -2.38 -27.45
N VAL A 484 4.60 -1.73 -27.04
CA VAL A 484 3.28 -1.93 -27.64
C VAL A 484 2.88 -0.63 -28.31
N ILE A 485 2.69 -0.70 -29.62
CA ILE A 485 2.14 0.39 -30.42
C ILE A 485 0.83 -0.14 -31.00
N LEU A 486 -0.27 0.44 -30.54
CA LEU A 486 -1.60 0.15 -31.04
C LEU A 486 -2.08 1.38 -31.80
N ASP A 487 -2.17 1.26 -33.11
CA ASP A 487 -2.90 2.24 -33.89
C ASP A 487 -4.39 2.06 -33.56
N ALA A 488 -4.97 3.04 -32.87
CA ALA A 488 -6.41 3.12 -32.77
C ALA A 488 -6.86 3.73 -34.09
N ALA A 489 -6.91 2.89 -35.14
CA ALA A 489 -7.43 3.28 -36.43
C ALA A 489 -8.76 4.00 -36.19
N ALA A 490 -8.82 5.28 -36.57
CA ALA A 490 -10.09 5.97 -36.72
C ALA A 490 -10.99 5.04 -37.55
N CYS A 491 -12.12 4.59 -36.99
CA CYS A 491 -13.10 3.88 -37.79
C CYS A 491 -13.40 4.75 -39.03
N CYS A 492 -13.66 4.13 -40.19
CA CYS A 492 -13.77 4.78 -41.50
C CYS A 492 -14.79 5.93 -41.63
N ASN A 493 -15.45 6.33 -40.55
CA ASN A 493 -16.35 7.47 -40.43
C ASN A 493 -15.73 8.68 -39.69
N GLY A 494 -14.45 8.62 -39.29
CA GLY A 494 -13.74 9.77 -38.72
C GLY A 494 -13.92 10.02 -37.22
N ASP A 495 -14.60 9.12 -36.50
CA ASP A 495 -14.81 9.28 -35.06
C ASP A 495 -13.81 8.45 -34.24
N LEU A 496 -12.88 9.13 -33.55
CA LEU A 496 -12.09 8.56 -32.47
C LEU A 496 -12.99 8.35 -31.25
N LEU A 497 -13.19 7.11 -30.79
CA LEU A 497 -13.87 6.76 -29.52
C LEU A 497 -14.99 7.72 -29.15
N VAL A 498 -16.11 7.65 -29.90
CA VAL A 498 -17.32 8.43 -29.63
C VAL A 498 -17.70 8.21 -28.18
N ALA A 499 -17.63 9.27 -27.39
CA ALA A 499 -18.21 9.27 -26.06
C ALA A 499 -19.66 8.81 -26.15
N SER A 500 -20.08 7.90 -25.30
CA SER A 500 -21.40 7.27 -25.41
C SER A 500 -22.51 8.33 -25.54
N THR A 501 -23.38 8.17 -26.54
CA THR A 501 -24.47 9.12 -26.76
C THR A 501 -25.48 9.01 -25.63
N ARG A 502 -26.25 10.07 -25.43
CA ARG A 502 -27.32 10.07 -24.44
C ARG A 502 -28.31 8.92 -24.69
N GLU A 503 -28.64 8.62 -25.95
CA GLU A 503 -29.54 7.50 -26.24
C GLU A 503 -28.96 6.15 -25.80
N GLN A 504 -27.67 5.91 -26.06
CA GLN A 504 -27.00 4.66 -25.66
C GLN A 504 -26.97 4.48 -24.13
N ILE A 505 -26.87 5.57 -23.38
CA ILE A 505 -26.87 5.55 -21.92
C ILE A 505 -28.28 5.35 -21.37
N ASP A 506 -29.24 6.14 -21.87
CA ASP A 506 -30.64 6.11 -21.41
C ASP A 506 -31.29 4.75 -21.71
N GLU A 507 -30.90 4.07 -22.81
CA GLU A 507 -31.37 2.72 -23.12
C GLU A 507 -30.98 1.69 -22.04
N CYS A 508 -29.79 1.82 -21.47
CA CYS A 508 -29.30 0.94 -20.42
C CYS A 508 -29.94 1.21 -19.07
N ASN A 509 -30.36 2.44 -18.82
CA ASN A 509 -30.99 2.87 -17.56
C ASN A 509 -30.20 2.40 -16.31
N GLY A 510 -28.87 2.47 -16.40
CA GLY A 510 -27.96 2.08 -15.31
C GLY A 510 -27.88 0.58 -15.01
N VAL A 511 -28.43 -0.30 -15.86
CA VAL A 511 -28.42 -1.76 -15.67
C VAL A 511 -27.31 -2.39 -16.50
N MET A 512 -26.29 -2.93 -15.83
CA MET A 512 -25.22 -3.72 -16.45
C MET A 512 -25.75 -5.01 -17.09
N TYR A 513 -25.11 -5.45 -18.18
CA TYR A 513 -25.37 -6.71 -18.90
C TYR A 513 -26.76 -6.85 -19.52
N LYS A 514 -27.57 -5.79 -19.48
CA LYS A 514 -28.84 -5.71 -20.19
C LYS A 514 -28.63 -5.72 -21.71
N GLN A 515 -29.47 -6.45 -22.44
CA GLN A 515 -29.50 -6.39 -23.89
C GLN A 515 -29.99 -5.01 -24.36
N CYS A 516 -29.29 -4.42 -25.31
CA CYS A 516 -29.63 -3.15 -25.95
C CYS A 516 -29.58 -3.27 -27.48
N ALA A 517 -29.95 -2.21 -28.19
CA ALA A 517 -30.19 -2.23 -29.63
C ALA A 517 -29.00 -2.76 -30.46
N THR A 518 -27.77 -2.43 -30.04
CA THR A 518 -26.54 -2.79 -30.77
C THR A 518 -25.66 -3.81 -30.05
N GLY A 519 -26.06 -4.28 -28.87
CA GLY A 519 -25.26 -5.24 -28.10
C GLY A 519 -25.65 -5.30 -26.62
N MET A 520 -24.70 -4.97 -25.75
CA MET A 520 -24.83 -5.12 -24.30
C MET A 520 -24.50 -3.83 -23.54
N CYS A 521 -25.31 -3.54 -22.52
CA CYS A 521 -25.03 -2.49 -21.55
C CYS A 521 -23.78 -2.82 -20.73
N TYR A 522 -22.73 -2.03 -20.88
CA TYR A 522 -21.43 -2.26 -20.25
C TYR A 522 -20.72 -0.94 -19.95
N ASN A 523 -19.91 -0.91 -18.88
CA ASN A 523 -19.11 0.24 -18.47
C ASN A 523 -17.66 0.10 -18.96
N LEU A 524 -17.41 0.47 -20.22
CA LEU A 524 -16.06 0.45 -20.80
C LEU A 524 -15.13 1.36 -19.99
N ARG A 525 -13.94 0.88 -19.59
CA ARG A 525 -12.92 1.67 -18.86
C ARG A 525 -13.42 2.44 -17.62
N MET A 526 -14.39 1.92 -16.87
CA MET A 526 -15.05 2.62 -15.74
C MET A 526 -15.82 3.90 -16.13
N GLN A 527 -16.19 4.06 -17.40
CA GLN A 527 -17.08 5.15 -17.83
C GLN A 527 -18.55 4.81 -17.53
N VAL A 528 -19.45 5.71 -17.92
CA VAL A 528 -20.89 5.52 -17.78
C VAL A 528 -21.37 4.21 -18.42
N ILE A 529 -22.37 3.57 -17.81
CA ILE A 529 -23.01 2.39 -18.38
C ILE A 529 -23.75 2.81 -19.64
N ALA A 530 -23.35 2.26 -20.79
CA ALA A 530 -23.96 2.57 -22.07
C ALA A 530 -24.06 1.31 -22.94
N CYS A 531 -24.89 1.37 -23.98
CA CYS A 531 -25.02 0.30 -24.96
C CYS A 531 -23.73 0.19 -25.78
N GLN A 532 -22.99 -0.90 -25.58
CA GLN A 532 -21.75 -1.21 -26.29
C GLN A 532 -22.00 -2.31 -27.32
N SER A 533 -21.40 -2.18 -28.51
CA SER A 533 -21.52 -3.16 -29.60
C SER A 533 -20.36 -4.16 -29.69
N GLU A 534 -19.43 -4.14 -28.72
CA GLU A 534 -18.25 -4.97 -28.74
C GLU A 534 -18.59 -6.42 -28.32
N GLU A 535 -18.57 -7.33 -29.30
CA GLU A 535 -18.93 -8.76 -29.11
C GLU A 535 -18.06 -9.45 -28.05
N LEU A 536 -16.81 -9.00 -27.86
CA LEU A 536 -15.90 -9.59 -26.89
C LEU A 536 -16.43 -9.43 -25.45
N HIS A 537 -17.04 -8.30 -25.11
CA HIS A 537 -17.62 -8.10 -23.77
C HIS A 537 -18.77 -9.08 -23.51
N GLU A 538 -19.61 -9.33 -24.52
CA GLU A 538 -20.68 -10.32 -24.43
C GLU A 538 -20.13 -11.73 -24.25
N ALA A 539 -19.13 -12.11 -25.04
CA ALA A 539 -18.48 -13.42 -24.95
C ALA A 539 -17.86 -13.65 -23.56
N VAL A 540 -17.20 -12.62 -23.00
CA VAL A 540 -16.63 -12.67 -21.65
C VAL A 540 -17.74 -12.86 -20.61
N ARG A 541 -18.84 -12.10 -20.67
CA ARG A 541 -19.93 -12.24 -19.68
C ARG A 541 -20.64 -13.59 -19.78
N ARG A 542 -20.86 -14.13 -20.98
CA ARG A 542 -21.37 -15.49 -21.16
C ARG A 542 -20.45 -16.52 -20.48
N ARG A 543 -19.14 -16.31 -20.60
CA ARG A 543 -18.15 -17.20 -19.98
C ARG A 543 -18.11 -17.08 -18.45
N GLU A 544 -18.26 -15.87 -17.91
CA GLU A 544 -18.45 -15.65 -16.47
C GLU A 544 -19.65 -16.44 -15.93
N ILE A 545 -20.81 -16.35 -16.60
CA ILE A 545 -22.04 -17.06 -16.23
C ILE A 545 -21.84 -18.57 -16.27
N GLN A 546 -21.25 -19.10 -17.34
CA GLN A 546 -21.00 -20.54 -17.51
C GLN A 546 -20.09 -21.11 -16.41
N LEU A 547 -19.12 -20.33 -15.94
CA LEU A 547 -18.16 -20.76 -14.94
C LEU A 547 -18.62 -20.44 -13.51
N GLY A 548 -19.70 -19.66 -13.34
CA GLY A 548 -20.13 -19.18 -12.03
C GLY A 548 -19.11 -18.25 -11.37
N ILE A 549 -18.41 -17.44 -12.17
CA ILE A 549 -17.33 -16.53 -11.72
C ILE A 549 -17.85 -15.08 -11.78
N GLY A 550 -17.37 -14.21 -10.89
CA GLY A 550 -17.77 -12.81 -10.85
C GLY A 550 -19.07 -12.57 -10.12
N GLN A 551 -19.70 -11.43 -10.42
CA GLN A 551 -21.00 -11.08 -9.85
C GLN A 551 -22.05 -12.10 -10.32
N PRO A 552 -22.88 -12.65 -9.40
CA PRO A 552 -24.01 -13.50 -9.75
C PRO A 552 -24.88 -12.85 -10.82
N CYS A 553 -25.29 -13.63 -11.81
CA CYS A 553 -26.09 -13.09 -12.91
C CYS A 553 -27.55 -12.86 -12.51
N ASP A 554 -28.16 -11.83 -13.09
CA ASP A 554 -29.59 -11.56 -12.94
C ASP A 554 -30.38 -12.35 -13.99
N ALA A 555 -31.12 -13.37 -13.57
CA ALA A 555 -31.91 -14.22 -14.46
C ALA A 555 -33.01 -13.48 -15.25
N LYS A 556 -33.42 -12.27 -14.85
CA LYS A 556 -34.36 -11.45 -15.62
C LYS A 556 -33.67 -10.67 -16.74
N VAL A 557 -32.50 -10.12 -16.44
CA VAL A 557 -31.77 -9.21 -17.34
C VAL A 557 -30.85 -10.00 -18.28
N GLU A 558 -30.22 -11.06 -17.78
CA GLU A 558 -29.11 -11.77 -18.42
C GLU A 558 -29.53 -13.16 -18.95
N LYS A 559 -30.84 -13.43 -19.03
CA LYS A 559 -31.37 -14.68 -19.62
C LYS A 559 -30.85 -14.91 -21.03
N TRP A 560 -30.73 -13.85 -21.83
CA TRP A 560 -30.21 -13.89 -23.19
C TRP A 560 -28.71 -14.23 -23.25
N LEU A 561 -27.98 -14.03 -22.15
CA LEU A 561 -26.57 -14.44 -21.97
C LEU A 561 -26.44 -15.88 -21.45
N GLY A 562 -27.55 -16.55 -21.12
CA GLY A 562 -27.57 -17.93 -20.62
C GLY A 562 -27.64 -18.05 -19.09
N CYS A 563 -27.97 -16.97 -18.37
CA CYS A 563 -28.28 -17.03 -16.95
C CYS A 563 -29.55 -17.87 -16.71
N GLN A 564 -29.51 -18.77 -15.72
CA GLN A 564 -30.62 -19.68 -15.39
C GLN A 564 -31.39 -19.24 -14.17
#